data_AF-A0AAN6Y0Y5-F1
#
_entry.id   AF-A0AAN6Y0Y5-F1
#
_cell.length_a   1.000
_cell.length_b   1.000
_cell.length_c   1.000
_cell.angle_alpha   90.00
_cell.angle_beta   90.00
_cell.angle_gamma   90.00
#
_symmetry.space_group_name_H-M   'P 1'
#
loop_
_entity.id
_entity.type
_entity.pdbx_description
1 polymer ?
#
loop_
_entity_poly.entity_id
_entity_poly.type
_entity_poly.pdbx_seq_one_letter_code
_entity_poly.pdbx_strand_id
1 'polypeptide(L)'
;MLMNQGLFHLLEAGGEKYGLEHEDAIDCQSGRNLKSVIHMETFASTFSPGLGQTSIRELLPSPFKNPSTGHECHPSASLNTVLSFLSALAGFFSATMHPFPSFSTSASFTSALLLTSIASRCLAGVIPPVSTPLEPAALDLRSSLPPGPSSTPPPPPPATPGGGVRIPLADEVPRLIIYFQTTHHWINKEKNTGEPISMLPLIVHQRIALTHLIVCSFHVNANNTIYLNDFPPEHPLFWTLWNETEVMKTAGVKVMGMVGGAAWGSFEEDTLDAPPGSILFERSYALLANAIRRYGLQGMDLDVEQPMSQYGISRLIRQLRADFGPDFIITLSPVARALLIGSSNLSGFSYFLLEQSDGKDIDFYMAQFYNGWGSLLDPTQYSAMIDNYDWDPRRIVAGQVTTRDNGFSWVPFDKLKVTIQALQARYGQIGGIMGWEYFNGAPGGEAEPWRWAQEMTAILRPELWRNVVLTKDMAAGLVKAWRDSVVGSQSLFVNSNLGNGEAAAGGNIDESLLTPNVDYMAMVNA
;
A
#
# COMPACT_ATOMS: atom_id res chain seq x y z
N MET A 1 -17.33 -2.72 7.44
CA MET A 1 -18.30 -3.26 8.43
C MET A 1 -18.92 -4.63 8.04
N LEU A 2 -18.54 -5.27 6.92
CA LEU A 2 -19.05 -6.61 6.55
C LEU A 2 -18.10 -7.79 6.89
N MET A 3 -16.89 -7.53 7.37
CA MET A 3 -15.91 -8.58 7.72
C MET A 3 -16.11 -9.20 9.11
N ASN A 4 -16.82 -8.52 10.03
CA ASN A 4 -16.97 -8.98 11.41
C ASN A 4 -18.12 -9.97 11.64
N GLN A 5 -19.09 -10.09 10.72
CA GLN A 5 -20.22 -11.03 10.91
C GLN A 5 -19.91 -12.44 10.38
N GLY A 6 -19.06 -12.58 9.35
CA GLY A 6 -18.69 -13.89 8.80
C GLY A 6 -17.77 -14.71 9.70
N LEU A 7 -16.86 -14.04 10.43
CA LEU A 7 -15.91 -14.69 11.34
C LEU A 7 -16.58 -15.15 12.65
N PHE A 8 -17.62 -14.44 13.09
CA PHE A 8 -18.36 -14.75 14.32
C PHE A 8 -19.17 -16.04 14.21
N HIS A 9 -19.83 -16.28 13.06
CA HIS A 9 -20.59 -17.50 12.82
C HIS A 9 -19.71 -18.76 12.66
N LEU A 10 -18.46 -18.60 12.20
CA LEU A 10 -17.51 -19.71 12.10
C LEU A 10 -16.98 -20.16 13.47
N LEU A 11 -16.87 -19.24 14.43
CA LEU A 11 -16.40 -19.52 15.78
C LEU A 11 -17.51 -20.14 16.66
N GLU A 12 -18.76 -19.67 16.53
CA GLU A 12 -19.91 -20.28 17.24
C GLU A 12 -20.18 -21.73 16.78
N ALA A 13 -20.10 -22.00 15.47
CA ALA A 13 -20.32 -23.35 14.94
C ALA A 13 -19.22 -24.36 15.33
N GLY A 14 -18.03 -23.88 15.68
CA GLY A 14 -16.93 -24.70 16.20
C GLY A 14 -17.03 -25.00 17.69
N GLY A 15 -17.53 -24.06 18.49
CA GLY A 15 -17.59 -24.15 19.95
C GLY A 15 -18.48 -25.28 20.48
N GLU A 16 -19.63 -25.52 19.85
CA GLU A 16 -20.56 -26.60 20.27
C GLU A 16 -20.02 -28.02 20.01
N LYS A 17 -19.00 -28.17 19.16
CA LYS A 17 -18.47 -29.48 18.75
C LYS A 17 -17.29 -29.96 19.60
N TYR A 18 -16.64 -29.07 20.36
CA TYR A 18 -15.38 -29.35 21.06
C TYR A 18 -15.38 -29.06 22.56
N GLY A 19 -16.53 -28.75 23.16
CA GLY A 19 -16.69 -28.73 24.63
C GLY A 19 -15.84 -27.67 25.36
N LEU A 20 -15.87 -26.42 24.89
CA LEU A 20 -15.21 -25.30 25.56
C LEU A 20 -16.17 -24.72 26.64
N GLU A 21 -15.71 -24.65 27.89
CA GLU A 21 -16.45 -23.95 28.96
C GLU A 21 -16.16 -22.43 28.94
N HIS A 22 -17.18 -21.63 29.24
CA HIS A 22 -17.11 -20.16 29.27
C HIS A 22 -17.16 -19.65 30.72
N GLU A 23 -16.22 -18.78 31.11
CA GLU A 23 -16.37 -17.88 32.27
C GLU A 23 -16.26 -16.42 31.84
N ASP A 24 -17.02 -15.55 32.52
CA ASP A 24 -17.08 -14.11 32.29
C ASP A 24 -15.87 -13.39 32.92
N ALA A 25 -15.11 -12.61 32.13
CA ALA A 25 -14.01 -11.77 32.62
C ALA A 25 -14.18 -10.31 32.18
N ILE A 26 -13.67 -9.35 32.98
CA ILE A 26 -13.80 -7.90 32.73
C ILE A 26 -12.45 -7.28 32.37
N ASP A 27 -12.38 -6.55 31.25
CA ASP A 27 -11.21 -5.77 30.85
C ASP A 27 -11.19 -4.41 31.59
N CYS A 28 -10.17 -4.18 32.42
CA CYS A 28 -10.04 -2.98 33.25
C CYS A 28 -9.47 -1.74 32.52
N GLN A 29 -8.98 -1.84 31.28
CA GLN A 29 -8.62 -0.64 30.49
C GLN A 29 -9.79 -0.05 29.71
N SER A 30 -10.76 -0.89 29.32
CA SER A 30 -11.91 -0.45 28.53
C SER A 30 -13.27 -0.54 29.24
N GLY A 31 -13.32 -1.14 30.44
CA GLY A 31 -14.55 -1.32 31.22
C GLY A 31 -15.56 -2.28 30.58
N ARG A 32 -15.13 -3.08 29.59
CA ARG A 32 -16.01 -3.99 28.84
C ARG A 32 -15.96 -5.41 29.39
N ASN A 33 -17.12 -6.07 29.39
CA ASN A 33 -17.23 -7.51 29.62
C ASN A 33 -16.61 -8.25 28.42
N LEU A 34 -15.52 -8.99 28.64
CA LEU A 34 -14.99 -9.94 27.67
C LEU A 34 -15.87 -11.19 27.73
N LYS A 35 -16.88 -11.25 26.87
CA LYS A 35 -17.50 -12.55 26.56
C LYS A 35 -16.49 -13.34 25.76
N SER A 36 -15.90 -14.35 26.38
CA SER A 36 -14.90 -15.31 25.88
C SER A 36 -13.42 -14.95 26.09
N VAL A 37 -12.80 -15.61 27.08
CA VAL A 37 -11.37 -15.92 27.10
C VAL A 37 -11.26 -17.40 26.71
N ILE A 38 -10.51 -17.70 25.64
CA ILE A 38 -10.33 -19.09 25.18
C ILE A 38 -9.21 -19.73 26.00
N HIS A 39 -9.53 -20.71 26.85
CA HIS A 39 -8.54 -21.61 27.41
C HIS A 39 -8.25 -22.75 26.42
N MET A 40 -7.06 -22.75 25.82
CA MET A 40 -6.54 -23.93 25.12
C MET A 40 -6.01 -24.93 26.15
N GLU A 41 -6.90 -25.73 26.74
CA GLU A 41 -6.50 -27.01 27.33
C GLU A 41 -6.79 -28.11 26.31
N THR A 42 -5.77 -28.94 26.03
CA THR A 42 -5.81 -30.17 25.21
C THR A 42 -5.58 -30.03 23.68
N PHE A 43 -4.31 -29.88 23.27
CA PHE A 43 -3.85 -30.24 21.91
C PHE A 43 -2.60 -31.14 21.91
N ALA A 44 -2.38 -31.94 22.97
CA ALA A 44 -1.11 -32.65 23.16
C ALA A 44 -1.25 -34.14 23.54
N SER A 45 -2.34 -34.83 23.19
CA SER A 45 -2.49 -36.27 23.51
C SER A 45 -2.52 -37.22 22.30
N THR A 46 -2.51 -36.72 21.05
CA THR A 46 -2.68 -37.61 19.88
C THR A 46 -1.41 -37.80 19.04
N PHE A 47 -0.31 -37.06 19.29
CA PHE A 47 0.90 -37.11 18.44
C PHE A 47 2.22 -37.06 19.25
N SER A 48 2.42 -37.98 20.20
CA SER A 48 3.72 -38.54 20.64
C SER A 48 3.64 -39.09 22.07
N PRO A 49 3.73 -40.41 22.30
CA PRO A 49 3.92 -40.94 23.64
C PRO A 49 5.41 -40.83 24.00
N GLY A 50 5.82 -39.77 24.71
CA GLY A 50 7.20 -39.68 25.19
C GLY A 50 7.71 -38.35 25.74
N LEU A 51 6.98 -37.24 25.65
CA LEU A 51 7.39 -35.96 26.23
C LEU A 51 6.54 -35.65 27.46
N GLY A 52 7.20 -35.44 28.59
CA GLY A 52 6.57 -35.18 29.88
C GLY A 52 5.64 -33.97 29.84
N GLN A 53 4.53 -34.07 30.57
CA GLN A 53 3.57 -32.99 30.79
C GLN A 53 4.29 -31.76 31.35
N THR A 54 4.50 -30.74 30.54
CA THR A 54 4.76 -29.39 31.03
C THR A 54 3.47 -28.63 30.84
N SER A 55 2.81 -28.26 31.94
CA SER A 55 1.55 -27.53 31.91
C SER A 55 1.78 -26.11 31.38
N ILE A 56 0.99 -25.70 30.39
CA ILE A 56 1.01 -24.34 29.81
C ILE A 56 0.73 -23.25 30.88
N ARG A 57 0.25 -23.61 32.08
CA ARG A 57 0.06 -22.68 33.20
C ARG A 57 1.32 -21.96 33.67
N GLU A 58 2.52 -22.46 33.38
CA GLU A 58 3.77 -21.82 33.82
C GLU A 58 4.31 -20.73 32.86
N LEU A 59 3.66 -20.51 31.71
CA LEU A 59 4.14 -19.58 30.67
C LEU A 59 3.34 -18.27 30.55
N LEU A 60 2.29 -18.09 31.36
CA LEU A 60 1.51 -16.84 31.42
C LEU A 60 1.87 -16.04 32.68
N PRO A 61 1.89 -14.69 32.61
CA PRO A 61 2.12 -13.88 33.81
C PRO A 61 1.05 -14.16 34.87
N SER A 62 1.45 -14.27 36.14
CA SER A 62 0.53 -14.51 37.25
C SER A 62 -0.50 -13.37 37.38
N PRO A 63 -1.78 -13.66 37.71
CA PRO A 63 -2.76 -12.62 37.94
C PRO A 63 -2.36 -11.72 39.13
N PHE A 64 -2.78 -10.45 39.08
CA PHE A 64 -2.59 -9.51 40.18
C PHE A 64 -3.95 -8.96 40.64
N LYS A 65 -4.07 -8.61 41.93
CA LYS A 65 -5.30 -8.04 42.49
C LYS A 65 -5.33 -6.52 42.32
N ASN A 66 -6.42 -5.99 41.79
CA ASN A 66 -6.64 -4.55 41.72
C ASN A 66 -6.90 -3.99 43.13
N PRO A 67 -6.06 -3.07 43.64
CA PRO A 67 -6.14 -2.59 45.02
C PRO A 67 -7.37 -1.70 45.31
N SER A 68 -8.07 -1.22 44.27
CA SER A 68 -9.26 -0.36 44.43
C SER A 68 -10.59 -1.13 44.41
N THR A 69 -10.61 -2.33 43.80
CA THR A 69 -11.85 -3.11 43.61
C THR A 69 -11.79 -4.54 44.16
N GLY A 70 -10.59 -5.05 44.49
CA GLY A 70 -10.39 -6.39 45.05
C GLY A 70 -10.47 -7.54 44.04
N HIS A 71 -10.76 -7.27 42.77
CA HIS A 71 -10.86 -8.28 41.70
C HIS A 71 -9.48 -8.72 41.17
N GLU A 72 -9.38 -9.99 40.75
CA GLU A 72 -8.19 -10.55 40.09
C GLU A 72 -8.15 -10.13 38.62
N CYS A 73 -6.97 -9.72 38.14
CA CYS A 73 -6.76 -9.19 36.79
C CYS A 73 -5.62 -9.95 36.08
N HIS A 74 -5.78 -10.21 34.78
CA HIS A 74 -4.77 -10.80 33.90
C HIS A 74 -4.26 -9.76 32.87
N PRO A 75 -2.96 -9.74 32.51
CA PRO A 75 -2.46 -8.87 31.46
C PRO A 75 -2.94 -9.32 30.07
N SER A 76 -3.41 -8.37 29.26
CA SER A 76 -3.86 -8.62 27.89
C SER A 76 -2.66 -8.90 26.96
N ALA A 77 -2.58 -10.11 26.39
CA ALA A 77 -1.75 -10.34 25.22
C ALA A 77 -2.54 -9.92 23.97
N SER A 78 -1.97 -9.05 23.14
CA SER A 78 -2.60 -8.66 21.88
C SER A 78 -2.74 -9.86 20.94
N LEU A 79 -3.75 -9.87 20.07
CA LEU A 79 -3.95 -10.93 19.05
C LEU A 79 -2.68 -11.15 18.19
N ASN A 80 -1.92 -10.09 17.96
CA ASN A 80 -0.64 -10.10 17.25
C ASN A 80 0.46 -10.85 18.00
N THR A 81 0.43 -10.82 19.34
CA THR A 81 1.37 -11.56 20.19
C THR A 81 1.13 -13.07 20.11
N VAL A 82 -0.15 -13.49 20.07
CA VAL A 82 -0.54 -14.89 19.94
C VAL A 82 -0.21 -15.43 18.54
N LEU A 83 -0.49 -14.67 17.48
CA LEU A 83 -0.13 -15.03 16.10
C LEU A 83 1.40 -15.14 15.91
N SER A 84 2.17 -14.21 16.48
CA SER A 84 3.63 -14.24 16.42
C SER A 84 4.23 -15.45 17.12
N PHE A 85 3.63 -15.87 18.24
CA PHE A 85 4.07 -17.05 19.00
C PHE A 85 3.78 -18.36 18.26
N LEU A 86 2.61 -18.46 17.59
CA LEU A 86 2.25 -19.61 16.76
C LEU A 86 3.16 -19.74 15.52
N SER A 87 3.53 -18.62 14.89
CA SER A 87 4.51 -18.61 13.80
C SER A 87 5.92 -19.03 14.26
N ALA A 88 6.34 -18.64 15.46
CA ALA A 88 7.63 -19.06 16.03
C ALA A 88 7.69 -20.57 16.33
N LEU A 89 6.58 -21.15 16.82
CA LEU A 89 6.45 -22.59 17.06
C LEU A 89 6.49 -23.39 15.74
N ALA A 90 5.83 -22.93 14.69
CA ALA A 90 5.89 -23.56 13.36
C ALA A 90 7.32 -23.54 12.77
N GLY A 91 8.07 -22.46 12.99
CA GLY A 91 9.48 -22.36 12.59
C GLY A 91 10.40 -23.32 13.35
N PHE A 92 10.15 -23.55 14.65
CA PHE A 92 10.97 -24.43 15.49
C PHE A 92 10.84 -25.92 15.11
N PHE A 93 9.64 -26.35 14.69
CA PHE A 93 9.40 -27.70 14.18
C PHE A 93 10.04 -27.97 12.81
N SER A 94 10.26 -26.93 11.98
CA SER A 94 10.93 -27.08 10.68
C SER A 94 12.46 -27.17 10.77
N ALA A 95 13.06 -26.77 11.90
CA ALA A 95 14.51 -26.64 12.03
C ALA A 95 15.23 -27.84 12.69
N THR A 96 14.49 -28.80 13.25
CA THR A 96 15.07 -29.85 14.13
C THR A 96 15.17 -31.26 13.52
N MET A 97 14.90 -31.46 12.22
CA MET A 97 15.14 -32.77 11.58
C MET A 97 16.36 -32.76 10.67
N HIS A 98 17.47 -33.35 11.14
CA HIS A 98 18.63 -33.71 10.33
C HIS A 98 18.48 -35.11 9.70
N PRO A 99 19.12 -35.40 8.54
CA PRO A 99 18.89 -36.62 7.78
C PRO A 99 19.89 -37.73 8.11
N PHE A 100 19.44 -39.00 8.13
CA PHE A 100 20.29 -40.18 7.96
C PHE A 100 19.68 -41.18 6.96
N PRO A 101 20.50 -42.01 6.26
CA PRO A 101 20.17 -42.56 4.96
C PRO A 101 19.74 -44.05 4.95
N SER A 102 19.18 -44.44 3.80
CA SER A 102 19.06 -45.79 3.21
C SER A 102 18.14 -46.84 3.87
N PHE A 103 17.02 -47.18 3.21
CA PHE A 103 16.74 -48.47 2.55
C PHE A 103 15.39 -48.44 1.79
N SER A 104 15.38 -49.10 0.62
CA SER A 104 14.27 -49.46 -0.30
C SER A 104 13.07 -50.08 0.45
N THR A 105 11.77 -49.98 0.10
CA THR A 105 11.04 -49.96 -1.19
C THR A 105 9.55 -49.61 -0.90
N SER A 106 8.88 -48.94 -1.85
CA SER A 106 7.41 -48.81 -2.03
C SER A 106 6.53 -48.25 -0.90
N ALA A 107 5.70 -47.26 -1.27
CA ALA A 107 4.64 -46.58 -0.51
C ALA A 107 5.06 -45.33 0.27
N SER A 108 5.05 -44.18 -0.42
CA SER A 108 4.80 -42.84 0.16
C SER A 108 4.71 -41.79 -0.96
N PHE A 109 3.57 -41.77 -1.65
CA PHE A 109 3.17 -40.64 -2.51
C PHE A 109 1.64 -40.56 -2.55
N THR A 110 1.02 -40.35 -1.38
CA THR A 110 -0.40 -39.98 -1.23
C THR A 110 -0.71 -39.67 0.23
N SER A 111 -0.19 -38.57 0.77
CA SER A 111 -0.68 -38.00 2.05
C SER A 111 -0.71 -36.47 2.10
N ALA A 112 -0.43 -35.75 1.00
CA ALA A 112 -0.51 -34.29 0.93
C ALA A 112 -1.66 -33.77 0.05
N LEU A 113 -2.63 -34.62 -0.31
CA LEU A 113 -3.73 -34.27 -1.22
C LEU A 113 -5.11 -34.71 -0.72
N LEU A 114 -5.28 -34.89 0.59
CA LEU A 114 -6.56 -35.26 1.23
C LEU A 114 -7.04 -34.26 2.28
N LEU A 115 -6.53 -33.01 2.27
CA LEU A 115 -7.02 -31.91 3.11
C LEU A 115 -7.68 -30.76 2.32
N THR A 116 -7.77 -30.88 1.00
CA THR A 116 -8.51 -29.94 0.13
C THR A 116 -9.79 -30.52 -0.50
N SER A 117 -10.23 -31.72 -0.09
CA SER A 117 -11.40 -32.40 -0.71
C SER A 117 -12.66 -32.50 0.18
N ILE A 118 -12.70 -31.94 1.39
CA ILE A 118 -13.88 -32.06 2.29
C ILE A 118 -14.60 -30.70 2.52
N ALA A 119 -14.15 -29.61 1.90
CA ALA A 119 -14.83 -28.31 1.96
C ALA A 119 -15.62 -27.93 0.67
N SER A 120 -15.75 -28.84 -0.31
CA SER A 120 -16.47 -28.59 -1.57
C SER A 120 -17.64 -29.54 -1.85
N ARG A 121 -18.18 -30.21 -0.83
CA ARG A 121 -19.36 -31.08 -0.98
C ARG A 121 -20.37 -30.86 0.15
N CYS A 122 -20.94 -29.66 0.22
CA CYS A 122 -22.20 -29.37 0.92
C CYS A 122 -22.84 -28.10 0.34
N LEU A 123 -23.17 -28.10 -0.95
CA LEU A 123 -24.18 -27.23 -1.57
C LEU A 123 -24.38 -27.66 -3.04
N ALA A 124 -24.95 -28.85 -3.24
CA ALA A 124 -25.46 -29.28 -4.54
C ALA A 124 -26.61 -30.27 -4.32
N GLY A 125 -27.83 -29.74 -4.21
CA GLY A 125 -29.07 -30.51 -4.23
C GLY A 125 -29.59 -30.66 -5.67
N VAL A 126 -29.39 -31.85 -6.22
CA VAL A 126 -30.10 -32.62 -7.26
C VAL A 126 -31.36 -32.01 -7.93
N ILE A 127 -31.43 -32.09 -9.29
CA ILE A 127 -32.53 -32.66 -10.15
C ILE A 127 -32.07 -32.64 -11.66
N PRO A 128 -32.48 -33.59 -12.53
CA PRO A 128 -31.66 -34.19 -13.61
C PRO A 128 -31.89 -33.64 -15.04
N PRO A 129 -31.13 -34.10 -16.07
CA PRO A 129 -31.00 -33.41 -17.35
C PRO A 129 -31.91 -33.96 -18.46
N VAL A 130 -32.28 -33.09 -19.40
CA VAL A 130 -32.72 -33.49 -20.75
C VAL A 130 -31.87 -32.76 -21.78
N SER A 131 -31.39 -33.54 -22.74
CA SER A 131 -30.45 -33.25 -23.82
C SER A 131 -31.11 -32.54 -25.01
N THR A 132 -30.38 -31.65 -25.69
CA THR A 132 -29.92 -31.73 -27.11
C THR A 132 -29.37 -30.38 -27.61
N PRO A 133 -28.51 -30.36 -28.66
CA PRO A 133 -27.66 -29.23 -29.01
C PRO A 133 -28.17 -28.42 -30.21
N LEU A 134 -27.93 -27.10 -30.24
CA LEU A 134 -28.03 -26.26 -31.44
C LEU A 134 -26.92 -25.19 -31.46
N GLU A 135 -26.34 -25.01 -32.65
CA GLU A 135 -25.25 -24.11 -33.06
C GLU A 135 -25.48 -22.60 -32.81
N PRO A 136 -24.41 -21.76 -32.86
CA PRO A 136 -24.49 -20.34 -32.53
C PRO A 136 -24.88 -19.48 -33.74
N ALA A 137 -25.90 -18.64 -33.57
CA ALA A 137 -26.16 -17.51 -34.45
C ALA A 137 -25.64 -16.22 -33.79
N ALA A 138 -24.76 -15.52 -34.50
CA ALA A 138 -24.30 -14.19 -34.16
C ALA A 138 -25.47 -13.20 -34.13
N LEU A 139 -25.58 -12.40 -33.07
CA LEU A 139 -26.40 -11.19 -33.08
C LEU A 139 -25.59 -10.00 -32.56
N ASP A 140 -25.32 -9.10 -33.50
CA ASP A 140 -24.83 -7.75 -33.35
C ASP A 140 -25.92 -6.89 -32.69
N LEU A 141 -25.62 -6.27 -31.54
CA LEU A 141 -26.51 -5.29 -30.90
C LEU A 141 -25.73 -4.02 -30.56
N ARG A 142 -25.53 -3.20 -31.59
CA ARG A 142 -25.38 -1.76 -31.44
C ARG A 142 -26.76 -1.12 -31.26
N SER A 143 -26.78 -0.10 -30.40
CA SER A 143 -27.82 0.93 -30.21
C SER A 143 -29.03 0.56 -29.35
N SER A 144 -29.07 1.10 -28.11
CA SER A 144 -30.09 2.06 -27.65
C SER A 144 -30.09 2.17 -26.11
N LEU A 145 -29.43 3.20 -25.56
CA LEU A 145 -29.71 3.68 -24.20
C LEU A 145 -29.88 5.22 -24.26
N PRO A 146 -30.90 5.81 -23.62
CA PRO A 146 -31.18 7.24 -23.66
C PRO A 146 -30.22 8.02 -22.74
N PRO A 147 -29.97 9.32 -23.02
CA PRO A 147 -29.00 10.11 -22.27
C PRO A 147 -29.56 10.53 -20.91
N GLY A 148 -28.81 10.26 -19.83
CA GLY A 148 -29.03 10.83 -18.50
C GLY A 148 -28.54 12.29 -18.45
N PRO A 149 -29.01 13.10 -17.47
CA PRO A 149 -28.70 14.51 -17.40
C PRO A 149 -27.20 14.74 -17.13
N SER A 150 -26.56 15.47 -18.04
CA SER A 150 -25.15 15.85 -17.99
C SER A 150 -24.92 16.97 -16.96
N SER A 151 -24.30 16.64 -15.83
CA SER A 151 -23.57 17.60 -15.01
C SER A 151 -22.08 17.26 -15.04
N THR A 152 -21.47 17.37 -16.21
CA THR A 152 -20.01 17.33 -16.36
C THR A 152 -19.45 18.74 -16.19
N PRO A 153 -18.53 19.01 -15.26
CA PRO A 153 -17.81 20.28 -15.22
C PRO A 153 -16.90 20.41 -16.47
N PRO A 154 -16.58 21.64 -16.91
CA PRO A 154 -15.83 21.86 -18.14
C PRO A 154 -14.39 21.30 -18.03
N PRO A 155 -13.80 20.85 -19.16
CA PRO A 155 -12.40 20.41 -19.18
C PRO A 155 -11.45 21.57 -18.81
N PRO A 156 -10.31 21.28 -18.16
CA PRO A 156 -9.31 22.31 -17.86
C PRO A 156 -8.76 22.93 -19.16
N PRO A 157 -8.37 24.22 -19.12
CA PRO A 157 -7.84 24.91 -20.30
C PRO A 157 -6.54 24.25 -20.79
N PRO A 158 -6.26 24.31 -22.11
CA PRO A 158 -5.05 23.74 -22.68
C PRO A 158 -3.81 24.41 -22.08
N ALA A 159 -2.84 23.58 -21.68
CA ALA A 159 -1.56 24.02 -21.16
C ALA A 159 -0.87 24.97 -22.15
N THR A 160 -0.68 26.22 -21.74
CA THR A 160 0.15 27.17 -22.51
C THR A 160 1.62 26.81 -22.27
N PRO A 161 2.49 26.78 -23.30
CA PRO A 161 3.91 26.50 -23.10
C PRO A 161 4.56 27.68 -22.36
N GLY A 162 4.66 27.59 -21.05
CA GLY A 162 5.46 28.49 -20.24
C GLY A 162 6.93 28.27 -20.60
N GLY A 163 7.56 29.28 -21.20
CA GLY A 163 8.98 29.32 -21.51
C GLY A 163 9.82 29.38 -20.25
N GLY A 164 9.96 28.25 -19.56
CA GLY A 164 10.99 28.00 -18.57
C GLY A 164 12.20 27.34 -19.24
N VAL A 165 13.40 27.80 -18.89
CA VAL A 165 14.65 27.16 -19.30
C VAL A 165 14.63 25.70 -18.81
N ARG A 166 14.55 24.74 -19.75
CA ARG A 166 14.67 23.31 -19.46
C ARG A 166 16.13 22.99 -19.12
N ILE A 167 16.42 22.73 -17.86
CA ILE A 167 17.67 22.06 -17.46
C ILE A 167 17.59 20.61 -17.99
N PRO A 168 18.58 20.12 -18.75
CA PRO A 168 18.55 18.76 -19.32
C PRO A 168 18.45 17.68 -18.24
N LEU A 169 17.73 16.59 -18.56
CA LEU A 169 17.42 15.40 -17.75
C LEU A 169 18.63 14.57 -17.22
N ALA A 170 19.86 15.10 -17.29
CA ALA A 170 21.05 14.43 -16.75
C ALA A 170 21.20 14.60 -15.21
N ASP A 171 20.44 15.50 -14.57
CA ASP A 171 20.63 15.91 -13.16
C ASP A 171 19.68 15.24 -12.14
N GLU A 172 18.87 14.25 -12.54
CA GLU A 172 17.86 13.64 -11.65
C GLU A 172 18.42 12.63 -10.63
N VAL A 173 19.65 12.14 -10.81
CA VAL A 173 20.32 11.20 -9.89
C VAL A 173 21.33 11.93 -9.00
N PRO A 174 21.35 11.70 -7.67
CA PRO A 174 20.50 10.79 -6.91
C PRO A 174 19.07 11.32 -6.74
N ARG A 175 18.07 10.47 -6.95
CA ARG A 175 16.66 10.84 -6.78
C ARG A 175 16.33 11.01 -5.30
N LEU A 176 15.46 11.96 -5.00
CA LEU A 176 14.72 12.03 -3.73
C LEU A 176 13.24 11.84 -4.05
N ILE A 177 12.67 10.77 -3.50
CA ILE A 177 11.33 10.30 -3.81
C ILE A 177 10.53 10.16 -2.52
N ILE A 178 9.27 10.58 -2.53
CA ILE A 178 8.38 10.47 -1.38
C ILE A 178 7.05 9.88 -1.81
N TYR A 179 6.62 8.83 -1.12
CA TYR A 179 5.27 8.28 -1.24
C TYR A 179 4.28 9.09 -0.39
N PHE A 180 3.09 9.29 -0.93
CA PHE A 180 2.01 10.07 -0.34
C PHE A 180 0.73 9.22 -0.35
N GLN A 181 0.62 8.29 0.60
CA GLN A 181 -0.51 7.36 0.73
C GLN A 181 -1.58 7.94 1.66
N THR A 182 -1.17 8.35 2.85
CA THR A 182 -2.03 9.03 3.82
C THR A 182 -2.24 10.47 3.38
N THR A 183 -3.35 10.69 2.69
CA THR A 183 -3.69 11.98 2.06
C THR A 183 -4.43 12.95 2.99
N HIS A 184 -4.97 12.45 4.11
CA HIS A 184 -5.83 13.21 5.03
C HIS A 184 -5.49 12.86 6.48
N HIS A 185 -5.56 13.86 7.39
CA HIS A 185 -5.48 13.59 8.82
C HIS A 185 -6.72 12.82 9.27
N TRP A 186 -6.55 11.80 10.10
CA TRP A 186 -7.66 11.03 10.65
C TRP A 186 -8.32 11.80 11.81
N ILE A 187 -9.09 12.85 11.54
CA ILE A 187 -9.70 13.67 12.63
C ILE A 187 -10.79 12.88 13.37
N ASN A 188 -11.51 12.00 12.69
CA ASN A 188 -12.46 11.08 13.32
C ASN A 188 -12.64 9.80 12.47
N LYS A 189 -12.12 8.67 12.96
CA LYS A 189 -12.25 7.35 12.31
C LYS A 189 -13.70 6.90 12.08
N GLU A 190 -14.66 7.43 12.84
CA GLU A 190 -16.08 7.09 12.70
C GLU A 190 -16.82 7.95 11.68
N LYS A 191 -16.32 9.16 11.39
CA LYS A 191 -16.98 10.11 10.45
C LYS A 191 -16.33 10.16 9.07
N ASN A 192 -15.15 9.55 8.90
CA ASN A 192 -14.41 9.54 7.64
C ASN A 192 -14.17 10.95 7.04
N THR A 193 -14.15 11.97 7.91
CA THR A 193 -13.85 13.36 7.58
C THR A 193 -12.46 13.69 8.10
N GLY A 194 -11.51 13.86 7.19
CA GLY A 194 -10.16 14.30 7.51
C GLY A 194 -9.83 15.60 6.79
N GLU A 195 -8.98 16.42 7.37
CA GLU A 195 -8.42 17.57 6.65
C GLU A 195 -7.34 17.08 5.68
N PRO A 196 -7.30 17.59 4.43
CA PRO A 196 -6.23 17.30 3.50
C PRO A 196 -4.85 17.60 4.11
N ILE A 197 -3.91 16.69 3.91
CA ILE A 197 -2.50 16.91 4.24
C ILE A 197 -1.87 17.59 3.03
N SER A 198 -1.19 18.72 3.20
CA SER A 198 -0.56 19.41 2.07
C SER A 198 0.79 18.79 1.72
N MET A 199 1.03 18.57 0.44
CA MET A 199 2.34 18.16 -0.10
C MET A 199 3.26 19.35 -0.38
N LEU A 200 2.72 20.58 -0.45
CA LEU A 200 3.48 21.78 -0.83
C LEU A 200 4.65 22.15 0.10
N PRO A 201 4.65 21.84 1.41
CA PRO A 201 5.83 22.00 2.27
C PRO A 201 7.12 21.44 1.65
N LEU A 202 7.02 20.39 0.83
CA LEU A 202 8.16 19.77 0.14
C LEU A 202 8.84 20.64 -0.93
N ILE A 203 8.20 21.72 -1.37
CA ILE A 203 8.74 22.63 -2.41
C ILE A 203 8.84 24.09 -1.96
N VAL A 204 8.31 24.44 -0.78
CA VAL A 204 8.38 25.80 -0.21
C VAL A 204 9.39 25.90 0.93
N HIS A 205 9.67 24.81 1.64
CA HIS A 205 10.71 24.85 2.66
C HIS A 205 12.10 24.82 2.03
N GLN A 206 12.97 25.68 2.54
CA GLN A 206 14.35 25.75 2.10
C GLN A 206 15.04 24.39 2.28
N ARG A 207 15.98 24.10 1.37
CA ARG A 207 16.86 22.92 1.42
C ARG A 207 16.15 21.58 1.20
N ILE A 208 15.15 21.54 0.33
CA ILE A 208 14.58 20.30 -0.18
C ILE A 208 14.85 20.19 -1.69
N ALA A 209 15.41 19.06 -2.10
CA ALA A 209 15.70 18.74 -3.50
C ALA A 209 14.82 17.58 -3.99
N LEU A 210 13.51 17.65 -3.71
CA LEU A 210 12.57 16.62 -4.12
C LEU A 210 12.57 16.47 -5.64
N THR A 211 12.62 15.23 -6.11
CA THR A 211 12.60 14.90 -7.54
C THR A 211 11.27 14.28 -7.96
N HIS A 212 10.71 13.39 -7.13
CA HIS A 212 9.49 12.66 -7.43
C HIS A 212 8.57 12.65 -6.21
N LEU A 213 7.27 12.86 -6.45
CA LEU A 213 6.20 12.61 -5.50
C LEU A 213 5.30 11.53 -6.08
N ILE A 214 4.98 10.50 -5.28
CA ILE A 214 4.16 9.36 -5.72
C ILE A 214 2.85 9.36 -4.94
N VAL A 215 1.76 9.68 -5.63
CA VAL A 215 0.40 9.61 -5.06
C VAL A 215 -0.05 8.16 -5.02
N CYS A 216 -0.46 7.67 -3.85
CA CYS A 216 -0.79 6.27 -3.67
C CYS A 216 -1.92 6.04 -2.65
N SER A 217 -2.51 4.84 -2.58
CA SER A 217 -2.37 3.74 -3.54
C SER A 217 -3.58 3.65 -4.46
N PHE A 218 -3.35 3.53 -5.77
CA PHE A 218 -4.41 3.18 -6.70
C PHE A 218 -4.73 1.69 -6.59
N HIS A 219 -6.01 1.34 -6.57
CA HIS A 219 -6.50 -0.03 -6.51
C HIS A 219 -7.44 -0.29 -7.68
N VAL A 220 -7.07 -1.21 -8.56
CA VAL A 220 -7.93 -1.71 -9.63
C VAL A 220 -8.69 -2.92 -9.10
N ASN A 221 -10.01 -2.84 -9.11
CA ASN A 221 -10.88 -3.85 -8.51
C ASN A 221 -11.58 -4.70 -9.59
N ALA A 222 -11.78 -5.99 -9.32
CA ALA A 222 -12.44 -6.94 -10.22
C ALA A 222 -13.87 -6.52 -10.64
N ASN A 223 -14.54 -5.69 -9.83
CA ASN A 223 -15.84 -5.10 -10.15
C ASN A 223 -15.78 -3.93 -11.14
N ASN A 224 -14.66 -3.76 -11.86
CA ASN A 224 -14.43 -2.71 -12.84
C ASN A 224 -14.53 -1.29 -12.25
N THR A 225 -13.92 -1.10 -11.07
CA THR A 225 -13.73 0.21 -10.44
C THR A 225 -12.25 0.46 -10.16
N ILE A 226 -11.86 1.73 -10.08
CA ILE A 226 -10.53 2.15 -9.63
C ILE A 226 -10.67 3.13 -8.49
N TYR A 227 -10.03 2.83 -7.37
CA TYR A 227 -10.00 3.69 -6.19
C TYR A 227 -8.59 4.25 -6.00
N LEU A 228 -8.49 5.43 -5.41
CA LEU A 228 -7.30 5.93 -4.73
C LEU A 228 -7.58 5.76 -3.23
N ASN A 229 -6.84 4.87 -2.57
CA ASN A 229 -7.16 4.38 -1.23
C ASN A 229 -8.64 3.92 -1.17
N ASP A 230 -9.47 4.56 -0.37
CA ASP A 230 -10.85 4.12 -0.11
C ASP A 230 -11.90 4.72 -1.05
N PHE A 231 -11.55 5.67 -1.93
CA PHE A 231 -12.52 6.41 -2.75
C PHE A 231 -12.12 6.45 -4.23
N PRO A 232 -13.08 6.61 -5.16
CA PRO A 232 -12.76 6.93 -6.55
C PRO A 232 -11.83 8.16 -6.64
N PRO A 233 -10.83 8.19 -7.53
CA PRO A 233 -9.91 9.33 -7.64
C PRO A 233 -10.59 10.69 -7.88
N GLU A 234 -11.77 10.72 -8.49
CA GLU A 234 -12.57 11.92 -8.74
C GLU A 234 -13.36 12.43 -7.52
N HIS A 235 -13.37 11.66 -6.43
CA HIS A 235 -14.11 12.01 -5.24
C HIS A 235 -13.68 13.39 -4.70
N PRO A 236 -14.62 14.26 -4.26
CA PRO A 236 -14.30 15.62 -3.82
C PRO A 236 -13.21 15.73 -2.74
N LEU A 237 -13.07 14.69 -1.92
CA LEU A 237 -12.02 14.54 -0.93
C LEU A 237 -10.61 14.76 -1.53
N PHE A 238 -10.38 14.41 -2.80
CA PHE A 238 -9.08 14.57 -3.46
C PHE A 238 -8.92 15.87 -4.27
N TRP A 239 -9.86 16.82 -4.25
CA TRP A 239 -9.69 18.06 -5.03
C TRP A 239 -8.47 18.87 -4.58
N THR A 240 -8.20 19.01 -3.28
CA THR A 240 -6.96 19.63 -2.78
C THR A 240 -5.73 18.92 -3.33
N LEU A 241 -5.70 17.58 -3.22
CA LEU A 241 -4.60 16.76 -3.68
C LEU A 241 -4.30 17.05 -5.16
N TRP A 242 -5.31 16.96 -6.04
CA TRP A 242 -5.11 17.16 -7.46
C TRP A 242 -4.79 18.60 -7.86
N ASN A 243 -5.19 19.60 -7.08
CA ASN A 243 -4.76 20.98 -7.32
C ASN A 243 -3.30 21.19 -6.89
N GLU A 244 -2.87 20.60 -5.77
CA GLU A 244 -1.49 20.69 -5.32
C GLU A 244 -0.51 19.97 -6.25
N THR A 245 -0.91 18.86 -6.88
CA THR A 245 -0.03 18.18 -7.85
C THR A 245 0.35 19.06 -9.04
N GLU A 246 -0.53 19.97 -9.50
CA GLU A 246 -0.19 20.93 -10.57
C GLU A 246 0.90 21.91 -10.13
N VAL A 247 0.86 22.34 -8.87
CA VAL A 247 1.90 23.19 -8.28
C VAL A 247 3.22 22.42 -8.16
N MET A 248 3.18 21.16 -7.70
CA MET A 248 4.36 20.29 -7.63
C MET A 248 5.00 20.07 -9.01
N LYS A 249 4.19 19.84 -10.04
CA LYS A 249 4.67 19.72 -11.44
C LYS A 249 5.30 21.01 -11.94
N THR A 250 4.72 22.17 -11.61
CA THR A 250 5.28 23.48 -11.95
C THR A 250 6.62 23.75 -11.25
N ALA A 251 6.81 23.20 -10.04
CA ALA A 251 8.09 23.16 -9.32
C ALA A 251 9.14 22.21 -9.94
N GLY A 252 8.77 21.53 -11.03
CA GLY A 252 9.57 20.52 -11.71
C GLY A 252 9.65 19.18 -10.98
N VAL A 253 8.85 18.95 -9.93
CA VAL A 253 8.75 17.64 -9.28
C VAL A 253 7.95 16.73 -10.21
N LYS A 254 8.44 15.51 -10.44
CA LYS A 254 7.71 14.50 -11.19
C LYS A 254 6.59 13.96 -10.30
N VAL A 255 5.34 14.14 -10.72
CA VAL A 255 4.20 13.55 -9.99
C VAL A 255 3.79 12.26 -10.67
N MET A 256 3.91 11.16 -9.93
CA MET A 256 3.57 9.81 -10.38
C MET A 256 2.40 9.26 -9.55
N GLY A 257 1.76 8.19 -10.04
CA GLY A 257 0.90 7.33 -9.22
C GLY A 257 1.65 6.07 -8.80
N MET A 258 1.15 5.37 -7.78
CA MET A 258 1.45 3.95 -7.54
C MET A 258 0.18 3.14 -7.54
N VAL A 259 0.18 2.00 -8.24
CA VAL A 259 -0.93 1.04 -8.26
C VAL A 259 -0.53 -0.25 -7.54
N GLY A 260 -1.45 -0.80 -6.75
CA GLY A 260 -1.24 -1.99 -5.93
C GLY A 260 -0.87 -1.67 -4.48
N GLY A 261 0.31 -2.14 -4.05
CA GLY A 261 0.76 -2.15 -2.66
C GLY A 261 0.13 -3.27 -1.84
N ALA A 262 0.21 -3.14 -0.52
CA ALA A 262 -0.23 -4.16 0.43
C ALA A 262 -1.70 -4.61 0.31
N ALA A 263 -2.57 -3.75 -0.25
CA ALA A 263 -3.95 -4.13 -0.53
C ALA A 263 -4.03 -4.99 -1.79
N TRP A 264 -4.33 -6.27 -1.58
CA TRP A 264 -4.40 -7.28 -2.62
C TRP A 264 -5.51 -6.98 -3.65
N GLY A 265 -5.25 -7.25 -4.94
CA GLY A 265 -6.29 -7.39 -5.96
C GLY A 265 -5.99 -6.76 -7.32
N SER A 266 -5.12 -5.74 -7.38
CA SER A 266 -4.86 -5.03 -8.64
C SER A 266 -4.14 -5.86 -9.70
N PHE A 267 -3.36 -6.87 -9.28
CA PHE A 267 -2.53 -7.72 -10.14
C PHE A 267 -3.01 -9.18 -10.18
N GLU A 268 -4.32 -9.40 -10.10
CA GLU A 268 -4.94 -10.73 -10.10
C GLU A 268 -5.38 -11.17 -11.50
N GLU A 269 -5.71 -12.47 -11.64
CA GLU A 269 -6.21 -13.07 -12.88
C GLU A 269 -7.57 -12.51 -13.33
N ASP A 270 -8.30 -11.81 -12.46
CA ASP A 270 -9.54 -11.11 -12.79
C ASP A 270 -9.35 -9.59 -13.00
N THR A 271 -8.11 -9.09 -12.91
CA THR A 271 -7.72 -7.69 -13.13
C THR A 271 -6.54 -7.54 -14.10
N LEU A 272 -5.38 -7.01 -13.67
CA LEU A 272 -4.25 -6.68 -14.54
C LEU A 272 -3.42 -7.91 -14.96
N ASP A 273 -3.53 -9.04 -14.26
CA ASP A 273 -2.89 -10.31 -14.64
C ASP A 273 -3.83 -11.23 -15.42
N ALA A 274 -4.99 -10.72 -15.87
CA ALA A 274 -5.95 -11.53 -16.60
C ALA A 274 -5.33 -12.23 -17.83
N PRO A 275 -5.74 -13.46 -18.15
CA PRO A 275 -5.08 -14.28 -19.16
C PRO A 275 -5.09 -13.62 -20.55
N PRO A 276 -4.14 -13.98 -21.45
CA PRO A 276 -4.09 -13.46 -22.81
C PRO A 276 -5.44 -13.58 -23.54
N GLY A 277 -5.89 -12.50 -24.18
CA GLY A 277 -7.17 -12.45 -24.89
C GLY A 277 -8.40 -12.21 -24.00
N SER A 278 -8.23 -12.09 -22.68
CA SER A 278 -9.32 -11.71 -21.77
C SER A 278 -9.68 -10.23 -21.89
N ILE A 279 -10.98 -9.92 -21.94
CA ILE A 279 -11.50 -8.54 -21.87
C ILE A 279 -11.25 -7.89 -20.49
N LEU A 280 -10.96 -8.69 -19.46
CA LEU A 280 -10.74 -8.19 -18.10
C LEU A 280 -9.46 -7.34 -18.01
N PHE A 281 -8.40 -7.72 -18.74
CA PHE A 281 -7.19 -6.91 -18.82
C PHE A 281 -7.51 -5.55 -19.44
N GLU A 282 -8.16 -5.52 -20.61
CA GLU A 282 -8.47 -4.28 -21.33
C GLU A 282 -9.32 -3.32 -20.49
N ARG A 283 -10.31 -3.86 -19.75
CA ARG A 283 -11.16 -3.07 -18.85
C ARG A 283 -10.36 -2.50 -17.67
N SER A 284 -9.60 -3.36 -16.99
CA SER A 284 -8.78 -3.00 -15.83
C SER A 284 -7.70 -1.99 -16.19
N TYR A 285 -7.00 -2.23 -17.31
CA TYR A 285 -6.01 -1.33 -17.86
C TYR A 285 -6.61 0.01 -18.27
N ALA A 286 -7.78 0.02 -18.93
CA ALA A 286 -8.44 1.26 -19.32
C ALA A 286 -8.78 2.15 -18.12
N LEU A 287 -9.18 1.58 -16.97
CA LEU A 287 -9.40 2.34 -15.74
C LEU A 287 -8.13 3.06 -15.29
N LEU A 288 -7.01 2.33 -15.22
CA LEU A 288 -5.71 2.86 -14.84
C LEU A 288 -5.22 3.92 -15.83
N ALA A 289 -5.28 3.62 -17.14
CA ALA A 289 -4.86 4.53 -18.20
C ALA A 289 -5.70 5.82 -18.22
N ASN A 290 -7.00 5.73 -17.95
CA ASN A 290 -7.87 6.90 -17.84
C ASN A 290 -7.54 7.75 -16.61
N ALA A 291 -7.21 7.13 -15.47
CA ALA A 291 -6.74 7.87 -14.30
C ALA A 291 -5.42 8.59 -14.58
N ILE A 292 -4.45 7.91 -15.20
CA ILE A 292 -3.16 8.51 -15.62
C ILE A 292 -3.40 9.75 -16.50
N ARG A 293 -4.24 9.63 -17.54
CA ARG A 293 -4.56 10.75 -18.45
C ARG A 293 -5.31 11.88 -17.75
N ARG A 294 -6.31 11.56 -16.94
CA ARG A 294 -7.17 12.55 -16.27
C ARG A 294 -6.38 13.44 -15.31
N TYR A 295 -5.48 12.86 -14.52
CA TYR A 295 -4.72 13.58 -13.50
C TYR A 295 -3.32 14.00 -13.97
N GLY A 296 -3.00 13.77 -15.25
CA GLY A 296 -1.73 14.14 -15.85
C GLY A 296 -0.54 13.58 -15.09
N LEU A 297 -0.63 12.30 -14.67
CA LEU A 297 0.46 11.61 -14.00
C LEU A 297 1.62 11.42 -14.99
N GLN A 298 2.84 11.71 -14.56
CA GLN A 298 4.05 11.63 -15.39
C GLN A 298 4.71 10.25 -15.34
N GLY A 299 4.17 9.35 -14.52
CA GLY A 299 4.63 7.98 -14.40
C GLY A 299 3.73 7.14 -13.51
N MET A 300 3.99 5.84 -13.50
CA MET A 300 3.32 4.87 -12.64
C MET A 300 4.34 3.93 -12.02
N ASP A 301 4.28 3.82 -10.69
CA ASP A 301 4.96 2.78 -9.92
C ASP A 301 4.06 1.55 -9.82
N LEU A 302 4.59 0.40 -10.19
CA LEU A 302 3.91 -0.90 -10.11
C LEU A 302 4.40 -1.61 -8.84
N ASP A 303 3.71 -1.37 -7.73
CA ASP A 303 4.05 -1.94 -6.42
C ASP A 303 3.34 -3.28 -6.23
N VAL A 304 3.95 -4.34 -6.77
CA VAL A 304 3.36 -5.68 -6.83
C VAL A 304 3.70 -6.48 -5.56
N GLU A 305 2.80 -6.47 -4.58
CA GLU A 305 2.94 -7.18 -3.28
C GLU A 305 2.13 -8.48 -3.19
N GLN A 306 1.71 -9.01 -4.34
CA GLN A 306 1.08 -10.31 -4.51
C GLN A 306 1.67 -11.05 -5.72
N PRO A 307 1.52 -12.39 -5.83
CA PRO A 307 1.96 -13.10 -7.02
C PRO A 307 1.28 -12.59 -8.29
N MET A 308 2.07 -12.16 -9.26
CA MET A 308 1.66 -11.82 -10.62
C MET A 308 2.50 -12.63 -11.62
N SER A 309 1.91 -13.06 -12.72
CA SER A 309 2.61 -13.81 -13.75
C SER A 309 3.70 -12.96 -14.45
N GLN A 310 4.79 -13.61 -14.86
CA GLN A 310 5.85 -12.95 -15.65
C GLN A 310 5.29 -12.34 -16.94
N TYR A 311 4.33 -13.02 -17.57
CA TYR A 311 3.68 -12.52 -18.79
C TYR A 311 2.85 -11.27 -18.52
N GLY A 312 2.06 -11.25 -17.43
CA GLY A 312 1.19 -10.14 -17.09
C GLY A 312 1.94 -8.86 -16.79
N ILE A 313 3.00 -8.92 -15.99
CA ILE A 313 3.81 -7.73 -15.69
C ILE A 313 4.50 -7.19 -16.95
N SER A 314 5.07 -8.06 -17.78
CA SER A 314 5.68 -7.66 -19.06
C SER A 314 4.64 -7.04 -20.00
N ARG A 315 3.42 -7.59 -20.08
CA ARG A 315 2.33 -7.03 -20.88
C ARG A 315 1.93 -5.64 -20.38
N LEU A 316 1.78 -5.47 -19.06
CA LEU A 316 1.39 -4.18 -18.46
C LEU A 316 2.44 -3.09 -18.74
N ILE A 317 3.73 -3.38 -18.55
CA ILE A 317 4.81 -2.43 -18.81
C ILE A 317 4.85 -2.04 -20.29
N ARG A 318 4.76 -3.01 -21.20
CA ARG A 318 4.75 -2.74 -22.64
C ARG A 318 3.54 -1.93 -23.06
N GLN A 319 2.37 -2.21 -22.49
CA GLN A 319 1.15 -1.46 -22.80
C GLN A 319 1.25 -0.01 -22.29
N LEU A 320 1.72 0.21 -21.05
CA LEU A 320 2.00 1.56 -20.54
C LEU A 320 2.99 2.31 -21.42
N ARG A 321 4.11 1.68 -21.78
CA ARG A 321 5.12 2.30 -22.65
C ARG A 321 4.56 2.64 -24.03
N ALA A 322 3.73 1.78 -24.61
CA ALA A 322 3.10 2.01 -25.90
C ALA A 322 2.10 3.18 -25.88
N ASP A 323 1.27 3.27 -24.84
CA ASP A 323 0.21 4.27 -24.73
C ASP A 323 0.70 5.65 -24.30
N PHE A 324 1.76 5.72 -23.48
CA PHE A 324 2.23 6.96 -22.85
C PHE A 324 3.60 7.43 -23.36
N GLY A 325 4.25 6.63 -24.20
CA GLY A 325 5.50 6.99 -24.86
C GLY A 325 6.75 6.85 -23.99
N PRO A 326 7.94 7.17 -24.54
CA PRO A 326 9.23 6.93 -23.90
C PRO A 326 9.53 7.83 -22.70
N ASP A 327 8.83 8.96 -22.56
CA ASP A 327 9.04 9.91 -21.45
C ASP A 327 8.20 9.56 -20.20
N PHE A 328 7.25 8.62 -20.31
CA PHE A 328 6.43 8.18 -19.19
C PHE A 328 7.27 7.32 -18.24
N ILE A 329 7.31 7.68 -16.96
CA ILE A 329 8.19 7.01 -16.00
C ILE A 329 7.52 5.72 -15.52
N ILE A 330 8.16 4.57 -15.70
CA ILE A 330 7.67 3.28 -15.21
C ILE A 330 8.66 2.74 -14.18
N THR A 331 8.19 2.53 -12.96
CA THR A 331 9.00 1.97 -11.88
C THR A 331 8.32 0.76 -11.27
N LEU A 332 9.10 -0.01 -10.51
CA LEU A 332 8.58 -1.07 -9.66
C LEU A 332 9.19 -0.94 -8.27
N SER A 333 8.49 -1.50 -7.29
CA SER A 333 8.88 -1.45 -5.87
C SER A 333 9.22 -2.83 -5.31
N PRO A 334 10.26 -3.51 -5.85
CA PRO A 334 10.67 -4.81 -5.32
C PRO A 334 11.05 -4.70 -3.84
N VAL A 335 10.66 -5.69 -3.04
CA VAL A 335 11.35 -5.93 -1.78
C VAL A 335 12.84 -6.15 -2.04
N ALA A 336 13.75 -5.58 -1.23
CA ALA A 336 15.18 -5.56 -1.57
C ALA A 336 15.75 -6.98 -1.83
N ARG A 337 15.27 -7.99 -1.10
CA ARG A 337 15.61 -9.40 -1.33
C ARG A 337 15.23 -9.94 -2.71
N ALA A 338 14.20 -9.42 -3.38
CA ALA A 338 13.80 -9.87 -4.71
C ALA A 338 14.85 -9.54 -5.80
N LEU A 339 15.77 -8.61 -5.50
CA LEU A 339 16.89 -8.24 -6.36
C LEU A 339 18.17 -9.06 -6.07
N LEU A 340 18.07 -10.11 -5.26
CA LEU A 340 19.14 -11.06 -4.98
C LEU A 340 18.72 -12.47 -5.46
N ILE A 341 19.56 -13.13 -6.25
CA ILE A 341 19.25 -14.47 -6.76
C ILE A 341 19.04 -15.46 -5.60
N GLY A 342 17.99 -16.27 -5.68
CA GLY A 342 17.69 -17.31 -4.68
C GLY A 342 17.07 -16.79 -3.38
N SER A 343 16.70 -15.52 -3.32
CA SER A 343 16.02 -14.91 -2.17
C SER A 343 14.50 -14.86 -2.34
N SER A 344 13.81 -14.47 -1.27
CA SER A 344 12.36 -14.36 -1.19
C SER A 344 11.84 -13.10 -1.90
N ASN A 345 10.62 -13.18 -2.42
CA ASN A 345 9.93 -12.15 -3.20
C ASN A 345 8.43 -12.14 -2.87
N LEU A 346 7.77 -10.97 -2.97
CA LEU A 346 6.31 -10.83 -2.88
C LEU A 346 5.63 -10.99 -4.25
N SER A 347 6.27 -10.53 -5.33
CA SER A 347 5.61 -10.27 -6.61
C SER A 347 5.34 -11.50 -7.49
N GLY A 348 5.79 -12.68 -7.09
CA GLY A 348 5.67 -13.93 -7.87
C GLY A 348 6.62 -14.04 -9.07
N PHE A 349 6.62 -13.06 -9.97
CA PHE A 349 7.53 -13.03 -11.13
C PHE A 349 8.99 -12.78 -10.74
N SER A 350 9.92 -13.03 -11.67
CA SER A 350 11.35 -12.77 -11.47
C SER A 350 11.73 -11.38 -11.96
N TYR A 351 12.26 -10.54 -11.07
CA TYR A 351 12.81 -9.24 -11.44
C TYR A 351 14.03 -9.35 -12.38
N PHE A 352 14.80 -10.43 -12.30
CA PHE A 352 15.92 -10.68 -13.22
C PHE A 352 15.45 -10.97 -14.64
N LEU A 353 14.42 -11.80 -14.79
CA LEU A 353 13.83 -12.06 -16.11
C LEU A 353 13.17 -10.80 -16.65
N LEU A 354 12.55 -10.01 -15.78
CA LEU A 354 11.92 -8.75 -16.15
C LEU A 354 12.92 -7.70 -16.64
N GLU A 355 14.04 -7.50 -15.93
CA GLU A 355 15.09 -6.57 -16.39
C GLU A 355 15.69 -7.05 -17.72
N GLN A 356 15.88 -8.36 -17.90
CA GLN A 356 16.37 -8.92 -19.17
C GLN A 356 15.39 -8.69 -20.34
N SER A 357 14.08 -8.85 -20.13
CA SER A 357 13.08 -8.76 -21.21
C SER A 357 12.58 -7.34 -21.47
N ASP A 358 12.39 -6.55 -20.40
CA ASP A 358 11.65 -5.28 -20.42
C ASP A 358 12.39 -4.15 -19.69
N GLY A 359 13.62 -4.37 -19.24
CA GLY A 359 14.40 -3.38 -18.46
C GLY A 359 14.59 -2.04 -19.18
N LYS A 360 14.64 -2.04 -20.53
CA LYS A 360 14.71 -0.82 -21.34
C LYS A 360 13.48 0.11 -21.19
N ASP A 361 12.34 -0.45 -20.77
CA ASP A 361 11.08 0.26 -20.61
C ASP A 361 10.81 0.59 -19.12
N ILE A 362 11.68 0.15 -18.21
CA ILE A 362 11.64 0.44 -16.77
C ILE A 362 12.69 1.50 -16.48
N ASP A 363 12.37 2.54 -15.72
CA ASP A 363 13.27 3.66 -15.44
C ASP A 363 14.21 3.36 -14.25
N PHE A 364 13.67 2.81 -13.16
CA PHE A 364 14.40 2.39 -11.97
C PHE A 364 13.52 1.55 -11.03
N TYR A 365 14.15 0.95 -10.02
CA TYR A 365 13.54 0.12 -8.98
C TYR A 365 13.63 0.79 -7.62
N MET A 366 12.50 0.88 -6.91
CA MET A 366 12.41 1.39 -5.54
C MET A 366 12.52 0.24 -4.56
N ALA A 367 13.76 -0.21 -4.34
CA ALA A 367 14.04 -1.40 -3.55
C ALA A 367 13.72 -1.16 -2.07
N GLN A 368 12.80 -1.95 -1.50
CA GLN A 368 12.34 -1.80 -0.12
C GLN A 368 13.34 -2.45 0.87
N PHE A 369 14.18 -1.65 1.52
CA PHE A 369 15.14 -2.13 2.56
C PHE A 369 14.54 -2.05 3.98
N TYR A 370 13.31 -2.54 4.13
CA TYR A 370 12.58 -2.51 5.40
C TYR A 370 11.68 -3.75 5.55
N ASN A 371 10.94 -3.84 6.67
CA ASN A 371 9.99 -4.94 6.95
C ASN A 371 10.59 -6.37 6.86
N GLY A 372 11.88 -6.52 7.16
CA GLY A 372 12.59 -7.81 7.09
C GLY A 372 13.10 -8.19 5.70
N TRP A 373 12.83 -7.37 4.69
CA TRP A 373 13.31 -7.59 3.31
C TRP A 373 14.67 -6.97 3.02
N GLY A 374 15.19 -6.18 3.94
CA GLY A 374 16.53 -5.62 3.84
C GLY A 374 16.82 -4.60 4.93
N SER A 375 18.01 -4.01 4.85
CA SER A 375 18.41 -2.91 5.72
C SER A 375 19.44 -2.00 5.05
N LEU A 376 19.41 -0.71 5.41
CA LEU A 376 20.42 0.28 5.07
C LEU A 376 21.32 0.66 6.26
N LEU A 377 21.36 -0.18 7.32
CA LEU A 377 22.30 0.00 8.43
C LEU A 377 23.77 -0.07 8.00
N ASP A 378 24.05 -0.79 6.92
CA ASP A 378 25.35 -0.90 6.27
C ASP A 378 25.17 -1.14 4.75
N PRO A 379 26.22 -0.95 3.92
CA PRO A 379 26.08 -1.00 2.46
C PRO A 379 26.09 -2.42 1.86
N THR A 380 26.16 -3.48 2.68
CA THR A 380 26.47 -4.85 2.20
C THR A 380 25.39 -5.38 1.26
N GLN A 381 24.12 -5.27 1.63
CA GLN A 381 23.03 -5.83 0.81
C GLN A 381 22.87 -5.08 -0.51
N TYR A 382 22.91 -3.74 -0.47
CA TYR A 382 22.87 -2.91 -1.68
C TYR A 382 24.08 -3.23 -2.59
N SER A 383 25.27 -3.37 -1.99
CA SER A 383 26.48 -3.72 -2.74
C SER A 383 26.39 -5.11 -3.39
N ALA A 384 25.80 -6.09 -2.71
CA ALA A 384 25.61 -7.42 -3.27
C ALA A 384 24.73 -7.42 -4.54
N MET A 385 23.73 -6.52 -4.64
CA MET A 385 22.94 -6.35 -5.86
C MET A 385 23.82 -5.97 -7.04
N ILE A 386 24.73 -5.01 -6.84
CA ILE A 386 25.56 -4.46 -7.91
C ILE A 386 26.73 -5.40 -8.20
N ASP A 387 27.49 -5.78 -7.18
CA ASP A 387 28.76 -6.50 -7.32
C ASP A 387 28.58 -7.95 -7.80
N ASN A 388 27.48 -8.61 -7.40
CA ASN A 388 27.29 -10.03 -7.67
C ASN A 388 26.24 -10.30 -8.74
N TYR A 389 25.38 -9.33 -9.04
CA TYR A 389 24.24 -9.51 -9.94
C TYR A 389 24.08 -8.39 -10.98
N ASP A 390 25.09 -7.53 -11.14
CA ASP A 390 25.23 -6.55 -12.22
C ASP A 390 24.06 -5.55 -12.37
N TRP A 391 23.31 -5.28 -11.29
CA TRP A 391 22.34 -4.19 -11.28
C TRP A 391 23.04 -2.83 -11.43
N ASP A 392 22.54 -1.95 -12.32
CA ASP A 392 23.07 -0.58 -12.44
C ASP A 392 22.76 0.20 -11.14
N PRO A 393 23.76 0.71 -10.39
CA PRO A 393 23.54 1.47 -9.17
C PRO A 393 22.59 2.66 -9.37
N ARG A 394 22.57 3.29 -10.55
CA ARG A 394 21.70 4.45 -10.85
C ARG A 394 20.23 4.07 -11.04
N ARG A 395 19.94 2.77 -11.21
CA ARG A 395 18.60 2.19 -11.32
C ARG A 395 18.09 1.62 -10.01
N ILE A 396 18.91 1.54 -8.95
CA ILE A 396 18.47 1.06 -7.63
C ILE A 396 18.31 2.24 -6.68
N VAL A 397 17.06 2.59 -6.36
CA VAL A 397 16.71 3.57 -5.33
C VAL A 397 16.62 2.86 -3.98
N ALA A 398 17.30 3.40 -2.96
CA ALA A 398 17.34 2.85 -1.62
C ALA A 398 16.08 3.26 -0.83
N GLY A 399 15.13 2.34 -0.68
CA GLY A 399 13.89 2.57 0.05
C GLY A 399 13.98 2.30 1.55
N GLN A 400 13.49 3.24 2.33
CA GLN A 400 13.34 3.16 3.78
C GLN A 400 11.97 3.66 4.24
N VAL A 401 11.54 3.17 5.40
CA VAL A 401 10.44 3.80 6.13
C VAL A 401 10.89 5.17 6.68
N THR A 402 10.01 6.17 6.66
CA THR A 402 10.34 7.54 7.11
C THR A 402 10.32 7.69 8.63
N THR A 403 9.56 6.81 9.31
CA THR A 403 9.47 6.69 10.77
C THR A 403 9.36 5.21 11.16
N ARG A 404 9.56 4.90 12.44
CA ARG A 404 9.39 3.55 13.00
C ARG A 404 7.95 3.05 12.95
N ASP A 405 6.99 3.97 12.87
CA ASP A 405 5.56 3.63 12.84
C ASP A 405 5.10 3.11 11.47
N ASN A 406 5.85 3.40 10.41
CA ASN A 406 5.52 2.98 9.04
C ASN A 406 6.07 1.59 8.69
N GLY A 407 6.84 0.97 9.59
CA GLY A 407 7.36 -0.39 9.41
C GLY A 407 8.64 -0.67 10.22
N PHE A 408 9.12 -1.91 10.10
CA PHE A 408 10.34 -2.37 10.77
C PHE A 408 11.59 -1.97 10.01
N SER A 409 12.75 -2.01 10.69
CA SER A 409 14.07 -1.69 10.13
C SER A 409 14.28 -0.22 9.74
N TRP A 410 13.58 0.72 10.40
CA TRP A 410 13.93 2.16 10.31
C TRP A 410 15.39 2.40 10.70
N VAL A 411 16.11 3.20 9.91
CA VAL A 411 17.53 3.46 10.09
C VAL A 411 17.76 4.89 10.60
N PRO A 412 18.54 5.09 11.69
CA PRO A 412 18.95 6.42 12.13
C PRO A 412 19.70 7.21 11.04
N PHE A 413 19.44 8.52 10.93
CA PHE A 413 19.99 9.35 9.85
C PHE A 413 21.52 9.41 9.82
N ASP A 414 22.20 9.36 10.97
CA ASP A 414 23.67 9.32 11.05
C ASP A 414 24.23 8.03 10.43
N LYS A 415 23.56 6.89 10.66
CA LYS A 415 23.92 5.60 10.07
C LYS A 415 23.60 5.55 8.60
N LEU A 416 22.40 5.99 8.21
CA LEU A 416 22.01 6.08 6.82
C LEU A 416 23.00 6.94 6.03
N LYS A 417 23.39 8.10 6.55
CA LYS A 417 24.37 8.99 5.92
C LYS A 417 25.69 8.26 5.64
N VAL A 418 26.23 7.54 6.63
CA VAL A 418 27.48 6.76 6.45
C VAL A 418 27.31 5.70 5.36
N THR A 419 26.21 4.95 5.39
CA THR A 419 25.92 3.93 4.36
C THR A 419 25.84 4.54 2.96
N ILE A 420 25.06 5.61 2.80
CA ILE A 420 24.85 6.26 1.49
C ILE A 420 26.16 6.87 0.97
N GLN A 421 26.96 7.51 1.84
CA GLN A 421 28.28 8.03 1.47
C GLN A 421 29.24 6.91 1.05
N ALA A 422 29.22 5.76 1.73
CA ALA A 422 30.02 4.60 1.33
C ALA A 422 29.60 4.06 -0.04
N LEU A 423 28.29 3.99 -0.31
CA LEU A 423 27.77 3.58 -1.62
C LEU A 423 28.15 4.57 -2.73
N GLN A 424 28.02 5.88 -2.49
CA GLN A 424 28.44 6.91 -3.45
C GLN A 424 29.96 6.90 -3.68
N ALA A 425 30.76 6.70 -2.64
CA ALA A 425 32.22 6.58 -2.78
C ALA A 425 32.61 5.36 -3.64
N ARG A 426 31.84 4.27 -3.57
CA ARG A 426 32.11 3.03 -4.30
C ARG A 426 31.59 3.03 -5.73
N TYR A 427 30.38 3.55 -5.96
CA TYR A 427 29.69 3.45 -7.25
C TYR A 427 29.53 4.79 -7.98
N GLY A 428 30.02 5.89 -7.39
CA GLY A 428 29.79 7.25 -7.87
C GLY A 428 28.37 7.72 -7.53
N GLN A 429 27.43 7.47 -8.44
CA GLN A 429 26.02 7.83 -8.24
C GLN A 429 25.17 6.58 -7.98
N ILE A 430 24.35 6.65 -6.93
CA ILE A 430 23.27 5.68 -6.68
C ILE A 430 21.93 6.25 -7.15
N GLY A 431 20.96 5.38 -7.42
CA GLY A 431 19.67 5.75 -7.98
C GLY A 431 18.90 6.78 -7.14
N GLY A 432 19.10 6.79 -5.83
CA GLY A 432 18.52 7.76 -4.92
C GLY A 432 18.04 7.14 -3.61
N ILE A 433 17.16 7.87 -2.92
CA ILE A 433 16.42 7.39 -1.76
C ILE A 433 14.92 7.63 -1.99
N MET A 434 14.10 6.67 -1.58
CA MET A 434 12.65 6.86 -1.40
C MET A 434 12.28 6.77 0.07
N GLY A 435 11.18 7.44 0.45
CA GLY A 435 10.61 7.43 1.80
C GLY A 435 9.16 6.92 1.82
N TRP A 436 8.91 5.86 2.61
CA TRP A 436 7.58 5.34 2.92
C TRP A 436 7.16 5.73 4.36
N GLU A 437 6.30 6.71 4.59
CA GLU A 437 5.69 7.67 3.66
C GLU A 437 5.73 9.10 4.25
N TYR A 438 5.16 10.09 3.56
CA TYR A 438 5.32 11.51 3.90
C TYR A 438 4.76 11.90 5.28
N PHE A 439 3.48 11.64 5.54
CA PHE A 439 2.66 12.45 6.46
C PHE A 439 3.15 12.51 7.91
N ASN A 440 3.89 11.51 8.37
CA ASN A 440 4.40 11.37 9.73
C ASN A 440 5.94 11.23 9.77
N GLY A 441 6.62 11.70 8.73
CA GLY A 441 8.07 11.54 8.58
C GLY A 441 8.86 12.11 9.76
N ALA A 442 9.76 11.31 10.33
CA ALA A 442 10.70 11.78 11.34
C ALA A 442 11.72 12.75 10.71
N PRO A 443 12.24 13.76 11.44
CA PRO A 443 12.05 14.01 12.87
C PRO A 443 10.81 14.86 13.20
N GLY A 444 10.14 15.44 12.21
CA GLY A 444 9.04 16.39 12.42
C GLY A 444 7.68 15.75 12.75
N GLY A 445 7.52 14.45 12.50
CA GLY A 445 6.25 13.75 12.70
C GLY A 445 5.14 14.36 11.85
N GLU A 446 3.91 14.31 12.33
CA GLU A 446 2.75 14.90 11.63
C GLU A 446 2.78 16.43 11.56
N ALA A 447 3.51 17.09 12.48
CA ALA A 447 3.56 18.55 12.53
C ALA A 447 4.49 19.15 11.47
N GLU A 448 5.63 18.51 11.21
CA GLU A 448 6.63 18.99 10.25
C GLU A 448 7.20 17.86 9.35
N PRO A 449 6.35 17.10 8.65
CA PRO A 449 6.75 15.88 7.92
C PRO A 449 7.83 16.11 6.85
N TRP A 450 7.87 17.31 6.27
CA TRP A 450 8.87 17.71 5.27
C TRP A 450 10.32 17.70 5.81
N ARG A 451 10.52 17.71 7.12
CA ARG A 451 11.87 17.67 7.71
C ARG A 451 12.62 16.39 7.35
N TRP A 452 11.91 15.27 7.12
CA TRP A 452 12.54 14.06 6.60
C TRP A 452 13.24 14.31 5.26
N ALA A 453 12.58 15.05 4.36
CA ALA A 453 13.10 15.39 3.04
C ALA A 453 14.32 16.34 3.11
N GLN A 454 14.37 17.22 4.12
CA GLN A 454 15.53 18.07 4.39
C GLN A 454 16.74 17.23 4.81
N GLU A 455 16.55 16.26 5.71
CA GLU A 455 17.62 15.34 6.12
C GLU A 455 18.14 14.55 4.91
N MET A 456 17.24 14.02 4.07
CA MET A 456 17.65 13.28 2.87
C MET A 456 18.34 14.17 1.84
N THR A 457 17.90 15.43 1.70
CA THR A 457 18.57 16.41 0.84
C THR A 457 19.98 16.71 1.35
N ALA A 458 20.17 16.87 2.66
CA ALA A 458 21.49 17.08 3.25
C ALA A 458 22.43 15.86 3.06
N ILE A 459 21.89 14.65 3.00
CA ILE A 459 22.65 13.42 2.73
C ILE A 459 23.00 13.31 1.24
N LEU A 460 22.04 13.55 0.35
CA LEU A 460 22.17 13.27 -1.08
C LEU A 460 22.73 14.42 -1.91
N ARG A 461 22.32 15.66 -1.58
CA ARG A 461 22.49 16.86 -2.40
C ARG A 461 22.63 18.12 -1.53
N PRO A 462 23.66 18.23 -0.68
CA PRO A 462 23.78 19.34 0.27
C PRO A 462 23.79 20.74 -0.37
N GLU A 463 24.19 20.82 -1.65
CA GLU A 463 24.32 22.08 -2.40
C GLU A 463 23.14 22.37 -3.36
N LEU A 464 22.13 21.49 -3.44
CA LEU A 464 20.99 21.69 -4.34
C LEU A 464 19.71 21.82 -3.54
N TRP A 465 18.89 22.80 -3.90
CA TRP A 465 17.51 22.91 -3.45
C TRP A 465 16.70 23.65 -4.49
N ARG A 466 15.38 23.48 -4.45
CA ARG A 466 14.45 24.15 -5.36
C ARG A 466 13.71 25.24 -4.59
N ASN A 467 13.65 26.44 -5.17
CA ASN A 467 12.68 27.44 -4.73
C ASN A 467 11.56 27.52 -5.76
N VAL A 468 10.35 27.60 -5.25
CA VAL A 468 9.16 27.86 -6.04
C VAL A 468 8.57 29.17 -5.60
N VAL A 469 8.25 30.02 -6.56
CA VAL A 469 7.49 31.23 -6.31
C VAL A 469 6.01 30.89 -6.44
N LEU A 470 5.36 30.59 -5.31
CA LEU A 470 3.90 30.55 -5.25
C LEU A 470 3.35 31.96 -5.46
N THR A 471 2.41 32.11 -6.40
CA THR A 471 1.74 33.38 -6.64
C THR A 471 0.51 33.54 -5.75
N LYS A 472 0.05 34.78 -5.56
CA LYS A 472 -1.19 35.06 -4.80
C LYS A 472 -2.42 34.36 -5.41
N ASP A 473 -2.50 34.30 -6.73
CA ASP A 473 -3.62 33.67 -7.44
C ASP A 473 -3.60 32.15 -7.25
N MET A 474 -2.42 31.52 -7.29
CA MET A 474 -2.26 30.11 -6.97
C MET A 474 -2.68 29.82 -5.53
N ALA A 475 -2.21 30.61 -4.57
CA ALA A 475 -2.58 30.47 -3.16
C ALA A 475 -4.10 30.62 -2.95
N ALA A 476 -4.74 31.61 -3.59
CA ALA A 476 -6.19 31.78 -3.53
C ALA A 476 -6.96 30.59 -4.14
N GLY A 477 -6.47 30.04 -5.25
CA GLY A 477 -7.02 28.83 -5.87
C GLY A 477 -6.93 27.60 -4.97
N LEU A 478 -5.79 27.42 -4.28
CA LEU A 478 -5.58 26.32 -3.33
C LEU A 478 -6.49 26.43 -2.10
N VAL A 479 -6.68 27.63 -1.54
CA VAL A 479 -7.64 27.87 -0.46
C VAL A 479 -9.06 27.46 -0.90
N LYS A 480 -9.45 27.79 -2.14
CA LYS A 480 -10.74 27.39 -2.68
C LYS A 480 -10.85 25.87 -2.84
N ALA A 481 -9.85 25.23 -3.45
CA ALA A 481 -9.83 23.78 -3.64
C ALA A 481 -9.93 23.03 -2.29
N TRP A 482 -9.21 23.50 -1.27
CA TRP A 482 -9.29 22.97 0.08
C TRP A 482 -10.68 23.07 0.68
N ARG A 483 -11.31 24.25 0.60
CA ARG A 483 -12.68 24.45 1.11
C ARG A 483 -13.67 23.52 0.40
N ASP A 484 -13.58 23.45 -0.92
CA ASP A 484 -14.44 22.61 -1.75
C ASP A 484 -14.26 21.12 -1.40
N SER A 485 -13.03 20.66 -1.13
CA SER A 485 -12.77 19.29 -0.67
C SER A 485 -13.39 18.97 0.69
N VAL A 486 -13.25 19.86 1.66
CA VAL A 486 -13.79 19.67 3.02
C VAL A 486 -15.32 19.68 3.01
N VAL A 487 -15.93 20.64 2.32
CA VAL A 487 -17.40 20.73 2.22
C VAL A 487 -17.96 19.58 1.38
N GLY A 488 -17.35 19.31 0.22
CA GLY A 488 -17.76 18.26 -0.70
C GLY A 488 -17.75 16.88 -0.06
N SER A 489 -16.66 16.53 0.65
CA SER A 489 -16.56 15.26 1.37
C SER A 489 -17.63 15.12 2.44
N GLN A 490 -17.83 16.13 3.30
CA GLN A 490 -18.84 16.11 4.36
C GLN A 490 -20.28 15.97 3.83
N SER A 491 -20.61 16.65 2.72
CA SER A 491 -21.94 16.58 2.12
C SER A 491 -22.30 15.17 1.61
N LEU A 492 -21.32 14.44 1.08
CA LEU A 492 -21.52 13.06 0.60
C LEU A 492 -21.72 12.08 1.77
N PHE A 493 -21.03 12.28 2.90
CA PHE A 493 -21.22 11.47 4.11
C PHE A 493 -22.61 11.62 4.74
N VAL A 494 -23.14 12.85 4.79
CA VAL A 494 -24.50 13.09 5.31
C VAL A 494 -25.53 12.35 4.44
N ASN A 495 -25.38 12.40 3.12
CA ASN A 495 -26.30 11.75 2.20
C ASN A 495 -26.20 10.21 2.22
N SER A 496 -25.01 9.64 2.44
CA SER A 496 -24.85 8.17 2.51
C SER A 496 -25.43 7.54 3.80
N ASN A 497 -25.57 8.31 4.87
CA ASN A 497 -26.15 7.85 6.15
C ASN A 497 -27.67 8.02 6.25
N LEU A 498 -28.30 8.71 5.30
CA LEU A 498 -29.76 8.89 5.22
C LEU A 498 -30.43 7.75 4.44
N GLY A 499 -30.10 6.52 4.81
CA GLY A 499 -30.90 5.35 4.46
C GLY A 499 -32.14 5.30 5.35
N ASN A 500 -33.25 5.84 4.83
CA ASN A 500 -34.64 5.84 5.37
C ASN A 500 -35.16 7.25 5.75
N GLY A 501 -35.72 7.95 4.77
CA GLY A 501 -36.98 8.69 4.90
C GLY A 501 -37.07 9.93 5.81
N GLU A 502 -36.09 10.24 6.64
CA GLU A 502 -36.09 11.45 7.47
C GLU A 502 -34.96 12.38 7.04
N ALA A 503 -35.31 13.51 6.44
CA ALA A 503 -34.35 14.58 6.16
C ALA A 503 -33.81 15.10 7.50
N ALA A 504 -32.62 14.63 7.90
CA ALA A 504 -31.87 15.29 8.96
C ALA A 504 -31.57 16.72 8.50
N ALA A 505 -31.95 17.70 9.31
CA ALA A 505 -31.56 19.08 9.12
C ALA A 505 -30.03 19.15 9.12
N GLY A 506 -29.44 19.19 7.92
CA GLY A 506 -28.01 19.44 7.75
C GLY A 506 -27.68 20.75 8.42
N GLY A 507 -26.87 20.72 9.47
CA GLY A 507 -26.29 21.94 10.02
C GLY A 507 -25.54 22.61 8.88
N ASN A 508 -25.99 23.80 8.46
CA ASN A 508 -25.26 24.62 7.50
C ASN A 508 -23.85 24.82 8.05
N ILE A 509 -22.87 24.24 7.38
CA ILE A 509 -21.47 24.49 7.68
C ILE A 509 -21.27 25.97 7.33
N ASP A 510 -20.88 26.78 8.31
CA ASP A 510 -20.50 28.16 8.03
C ASP A 510 -19.15 28.14 7.30
N GLU A 511 -19.23 28.09 5.96
CA GLU A 511 -18.06 28.07 5.08
C GLU A 511 -17.10 29.25 5.31
N SER A 512 -17.60 30.34 5.90
CA SER A 512 -16.79 31.53 6.22
C SER A 512 -15.81 31.32 7.38
N LEU A 513 -16.01 30.27 8.20
CA LEU A 513 -15.14 29.90 9.31
C LEU A 513 -14.14 28.80 8.96
N LEU A 514 -14.25 28.20 7.76
CA LEU A 514 -13.33 27.17 7.31
C LEU A 514 -12.01 27.79 6.81
N THR A 515 -10.92 27.44 7.50
CA THR A 515 -9.56 27.87 7.14
C THR A 515 -8.67 26.65 6.94
N PRO A 516 -7.82 26.62 5.88
CA PRO A 516 -6.92 25.50 5.67
C PRO A 516 -5.95 25.31 6.85
N ASN A 517 -5.58 24.05 7.11
CA ASN A 517 -4.52 23.67 8.05
C ASN A 517 -3.12 24.13 7.60
N VAL A 518 -3.00 24.68 6.39
CA VAL A 518 -1.78 25.24 5.81
C VAL A 518 -2.04 26.65 5.31
N ASP A 519 -1.20 27.61 5.72
CA ASP A 519 -1.29 28.99 5.23
C ASP A 519 -0.64 29.12 3.86
N TYR A 520 -1.40 28.82 2.80
CA TYR A 520 -0.95 28.98 1.41
C TYR A 520 -0.52 30.41 1.08
N MET A 521 -1.08 31.43 1.76
CA MET A 521 -0.70 32.82 1.55
C MET A 521 0.66 33.13 2.17
N ALA A 522 1.00 32.53 3.32
CA ALA A 522 2.34 32.62 3.89
C ALA A 522 3.42 31.98 3.00
N MET A 523 3.04 31.06 2.10
CA MET A 523 3.96 30.43 1.15
C MET A 523 4.24 31.27 -0.11
N VAL A 524 3.51 32.38 -0.31
CA VAL A 524 3.67 33.25 -1.49
C VAL A 524 5.02 33.96 -1.45
N ASN A 525 5.88 33.68 -2.43
CA ASN A 525 7.28 34.14 -2.50
C ASN A 525 8.18 33.73 -1.31
N ALA A 526 7.87 32.61 -0.64
CA ALA A 526 8.65 32.10 0.50
C ALA A 526 10.05 31.56 0.13
#